data_AF-A0A935BD02-F1
#
_entry.id   AF-A0A935BD02-F1
#
_cell.length_a   1.000
_cell.length_b   1.000
_cell.length_c   1.000
_cell.angle_alpha   90.00
_cell.angle_beta   90.00
_cell.angle_gamma   90.00
#
_symmetry.space_group_name_H-M   'P 1'
#
loop_
_entity.id
_entity.type
_entity.pdbx_description
1 polymer ?
#
loop_
_entity_poly.entity_id
_entity_poly.type
_entity_poly.pdbx_seq_one_letter_code
_entity_poly.pdbx_strand_id
1 'polypeptide(L)'
;MTDKCLDIGIIQAFLDGELSHDETSAVSSHMALCDTCAIALAEAESEATFVFSALDRELDTLVPTQRLWSKINDSIAEEKAQMPWWHKAWALVSVGLMNPSIAVAASLVIVVGVFAAVWMNRAPVNSPVPSNQIATSKPNATTTAPPPVDNNIMVSDVPDTVVSSDTPRIQRAAFKAEPRRATVAPAVVRSGSTSFADPLAGESSYVSTISNLSKTVEDKKDGVLRPSQRVAFERDMAMVDDSIAKMRKEVKRNPKNETARQVLYSSYQNKIDLLNSVAQKEELMASIR
;
A
#
# COMPACT_ATOMS: atom_id res chain seq x y z
N MET A 1 -24.16 33.56 10.57
CA MET A 1 -24.11 33.26 9.12
C MET A 1 -25.21 32.27 8.82
N THR A 2 -26.44 32.76 8.90
CA THR A 2 -27.67 32.17 8.33
C THR A 2 -27.76 32.72 6.90
N ASP A 3 -28.13 32.04 5.81
CA ASP A 3 -28.61 30.69 5.56
C ASP A 3 -28.38 30.44 4.05
N LYS A 4 -27.30 29.78 3.67
CA LYS A 4 -27.25 29.10 2.37
C LYS A 4 -26.72 27.70 2.62
N CYS A 5 -27.58 26.73 2.38
CA CYS A 5 -27.18 25.33 2.31
C CYS A 5 -26.14 25.16 1.19
N LEU A 6 -25.30 24.15 1.33
CA LEU A 6 -24.36 23.76 0.29
C LEU A 6 -25.11 23.33 -0.97
N ASP A 7 -24.52 23.64 -2.12
CA ASP A 7 -25.01 23.13 -3.40
C ASP A 7 -24.76 21.62 -3.49
N ILE A 8 -25.65 20.90 -4.18
CA ILE A 8 -25.54 19.44 -4.34
C ILE A 8 -24.24 19.03 -5.02
N GLY A 9 -23.72 19.83 -5.96
CA GLY A 9 -22.45 19.56 -6.62
C GLY A 9 -21.26 19.65 -5.67
N ILE A 10 -21.32 20.51 -4.65
CA ILE A 10 -20.27 20.60 -3.62
C ILE A 10 -20.33 19.39 -2.68
N ILE A 11 -21.53 18.89 -2.36
CA ILE A 11 -21.69 17.67 -1.57
C ILE A 11 -21.15 16.45 -2.35
N GLN A 12 -21.41 16.37 -3.66
CA GLN A 12 -20.85 15.33 -4.52
C GLN A 12 -19.32 15.43 -4.63
N ALA A 13 -18.78 16.61 -4.92
CA ALA A 13 -17.33 16.82 -4.98
C ALA A 13 -16.64 16.52 -3.63
N PHE A 14 -17.33 16.74 -2.50
CA PHE A 14 -16.85 16.34 -1.18
C PHE A 14 -16.80 14.81 -1.02
N LEU A 15 -17.83 14.10 -1.46
CA LEU A 15 -17.89 12.63 -1.42
C LEU A 15 -16.86 11.98 -2.36
N ASP A 16 -16.68 12.55 -3.56
CA ASP A 16 -15.72 12.08 -4.56
C ASP A 16 -14.27 12.44 -4.19
N GLY A 17 -14.07 13.30 -3.20
CA GLY A 17 -12.75 13.74 -2.73
C GLY A 17 -12.07 14.74 -3.68
N GLU A 18 -12.83 15.45 -4.51
CA GLU A 18 -12.34 16.41 -5.50
C GLU A 18 -12.10 17.81 -4.91
N LEU A 19 -12.58 18.08 -3.70
CA LEU A 19 -12.40 19.37 -3.04
C LEU A 19 -10.96 19.57 -2.54
N SER A 20 -10.51 20.82 -2.55
CA SER A 20 -9.25 21.19 -1.90
C SER A 20 -9.31 21.00 -0.37
N HIS A 21 -8.16 21.02 0.29
CA HIS A 21 -8.10 20.81 1.74
C HIS A 21 -8.88 21.88 2.52
N ASP A 22 -8.79 23.12 2.09
CA ASP A 22 -9.46 24.26 2.72
C ASP A 22 -10.99 24.18 2.53
N GLU A 23 -11.44 23.80 1.33
CA GLU A 23 -12.86 23.59 1.01
C GLU A 23 -13.45 22.42 1.78
N THR A 24 -12.72 21.31 1.90
CA THR A 24 -13.12 20.15 2.69
C THR A 24 -13.33 20.52 4.17
N SER A 25 -12.43 21.34 4.72
CA SER A 25 -12.55 21.86 6.09
C SER A 25 -13.79 22.76 6.24
N ALA A 26 -14.01 23.68 5.28
CA ALA A 26 -15.19 24.55 5.29
C ALA A 26 -16.51 23.76 5.18
N VAL A 27 -16.60 22.79 4.27
CA VAL A 27 -17.79 21.94 4.06
C VAL A 27 -18.08 21.10 5.31
N SER A 28 -17.07 20.44 5.87
CA SER A 28 -17.23 19.67 7.11
C SER A 28 -17.67 20.53 8.30
N SER A 29 -17.13 21.75 8.42
CA SER A 29 -17.57 22.70 9.46
C SER A 29 -19.02 23.13 9.29
N HIS A 30 -19.49 23.30 8.05
CA HIS A 30 -20.88 23.65 7.75
C HIS A 30 -21.83 22.48 8.07
N MET A 31 -21.48 21.27 7.65
CA MET A 31 -22.28 20.06 7.92
C MET A 31 -22.44 19.77 9.41
N ALA A 32 -21.44 20.11 10.23
CA ALA A 32 -21.54 19.99 11.69
C ALA A 32 -22.56 20.96 12.33
N LEU A 33 -22.94 22.02 11.61
CA LEU A 33 -23.84 23.07 12.11
C LEU A 33 -25.18 23.13 11.35
N CYS A 34 -25.33 22.39 10.25
CA CYS A 34 -26.46 22.48 9.32
C CYS A 34 -27.06 21.09 9.08
N ASP A 35 -28.15 20.78 9.79
CA ASP A 35 -28.81 19.47 9.75
C ASP A 35 -29.30 19.10 8.33
N THR A 36 -29.74 20.08 7.55
CA THR A 36 -30.22 19.83 6.18
C THR A 36 -29.11 19.33 5.26
N CYS A 37 -27.91 19.92 5.35
CA CYS A 37 -26.75 19.46 4.58
C CYS A 37 -26.22 18.13 5.10
N ALA A 38 -26.29 17.88 6.42
CA ALA A 38 -25.91 16.59 7.00
C ALA A 38 -26.84 15.46 6.52
N ILE A 39 -28.16 15.71 6.46
CA ILE A 39 -29.14 14.76 5.93
C ILE A 39 -28.90 14.51 4.44
N ALA A 40 -28.67 15.56 3.65
CA ALA A 40 -28.40 15.42 2.22
C ALA A 40 -27.12 14.61 1.94
N LEU A 41 -26.07 14.78 2.75
CA LEU A 41 -24.87 13.96 2.68
C LEU A 41 -25.17 12.49 2.99
N ALA A 42 -25.90 12.22 4.08
CA ALA A 42 -26.24 10.85 4.47
C ALA A 42 -27.13 10.15 3.43
N GLU A 43 -28.03 10.89 2.78
CA GLU A 43 -28.84 10.38 1.67
C GLU A 43 -27.95 10.00 0.48
N ALA A 44 -27.04 10.89 0.06
CA ALA A 44 -26.10 10.62 -1.02
C ALA A 44 -25.16 9.42 -0.72
N GLU A 45 -24.67 9.28 0.52
CA GLU A 45 -23.89 8.11 0.96
C GLU A 45 -24.71 6.82 0.90
N SER A 46 -26.00 6.89 1.24
CA SER A 46 -26.90 5.73 1.19
C SER A 46 -27.19 5.28 -0.25
N GLU A 47 -27.36 6.25 -1.16
CA GLU A 47 -27.53 5.99 -2.60
C GLU A 47 -26.26 5.38 -3.19
N ALA A 48 -25.09 5.95 -2.88
CA ALA A 48 -23.80 5.42 -3.31
C ALA A 48 -23.62 3.98 -2.81
N THR A 49 -23.89 3.71 -1.53
CA THR A 49 -23.79 2.36 -0.95
C THR A 49 -24.71 1.37 -1.67
N PHE A 50 -25.94 1.78 -1.98
CA PHE A 50 -26.89 0.96 -2.73
C PHE A 50 -26.36 0.63 -4.14
N VAL A 51 -25.90 1.65 -4.88
CA VAL A 51 -25.36 1.49 -6.23
C VAL A 51 -24.12 0.58 -6.24
N PHE A 52 -23.15 0.83 -5.35
CA PHE A 52 -21.95 0.00 -5.26
C PHE A 52 -22.26 -1.45 -4.89
N SER A 53 -23.23 -1.69 -3.99
CA SER A 53 -23.64 -3.06 -3.64
C SER A 53 -24.26 -3.83 -4.82
N ALA A 54 -24.96 -3.13 -5.71
CA ALA A 54 -25.54 -3.74 -6.91
C ALA A 54 -24.45 -4.04 -7.97
N LEU A 55 -23.45 -3.18 -8.08
CA LEU A 55 -22.33 -3.31 -9.01
C LEU A 55 -21.23 -4.27 -8.52
N ASP A 56 -21.22 -4.64 -7.24
CA ASP A 56 -20.19 -5.47 -6.61
C ASP A 56 -19.93 -6.78 -7.39
N ARG A 57 -21.00 -7.45 -7.82
CA ARG A 57 -20.91 -8.68 -8.61
C ARG A 57 -20.28 -8.48 -9.99
N GLU A 58 -20.49 -7.31 -10.60
CA GLU A 58 -19.92 -6.99 -11.92
C GLU A 58 -18.47 -6.53 -11.76
N LEU A 59 -18.18 -5.68 -10.78
CA LEU A 59 -16.83 -5.20 -10.44
C LEU A 59 -15.88 -6.36 -10.09
N ASP A 60 -16.34 -7.33 -9.30
CA ASP A 60 -15.57 -8.54 -8.96
C ASP A 60 -15.22 -9.40 -10.17
N THR A 61 -16.05 -9.37 -11.22
CA THR A 61 -15.82 -10.15 -12.45
C THR A 61 -14.98 -9.39 -13.49
N LEU A 62 -15.08 -8.06 -13.51
CA LEU A 62 -14.50 -7.21 -14.57
C LEU A 62 -13.06 -6.77 -14.29
N VAL A 63 -12.57 -6.87 -13.06
CA VAL A 63 -11.16 -6.59 -12.76
C VAL A 63 -10.46 -7.86 -12.32
N PRO A 64 -9.74 -8.56 -13.23
CA PRO A 64 -8.73 -9.55 -12.85
C PRO A 64 -7.55 -8.84 -12.19
N THR A 65 -7.77 -8.29 -10.99
CA THR A 65 -6.76 -7.59 -10.19
C THR A 65 -5.53 -8.47 -10.03
N GLN A 66 -5.69 -9.79 -9.90
CA GLN A 66 -4.58 -10.74 -9.80
C GLN A 66 -3.57 -10.67 -10.97
N ARG A 67 -4.07 -10.58 -12.22
CA ARG A 67 -3.21 -10.61 -13.43
C ARG A 67 -2.59 -9.24 -13.72
N LEU A 68 -3.30 -8.17 -13.39
CA LEU A 68 -2.79 -6.81 -13.47
C LEU A 68 -1.76 -6.56 -12.37
N TRP A 69 -2.04 -7.01 -11.14
CA TRP A 69 -1.10 -6.97 -10.02
C TRP A 69 0.15 -7.79 -10.27
N SER A 70 0.04 -8.99 -10.85
CA SER A 70 1.22 -9.78 -11.20
C SER A 70 2.09 -9.02 -12.21
N LYS A 71 1.48 -8.43 -13.24
CA LYS A 71 2.20 -7.66 -14.26
C LYS A 71 2.85 -6.39 -13.70
N ILE A 72 2.15 -5.68 -12.81
CA ILE A 72 2.70 -4.50 -12.12
C ILE A 72 3.87 -4.93 -11.24
N ASN A 73 3.72 -5.99 -10.45
CA ASN A 73 4.77 -6.49 -9.58
C ASN A 73 5.99 -6.99 -10.36
N ASP A 74 5.78 -7.67 -11.48
CA ASP A 74 6.83 -8.09 -12.40
C ASP A 74 7.58 -6.89 -12.98
N SER A 75 6.85 -5.85 -13.42
CA SER A 75 7.48 -4.61 -13.94
C SER A 75 8.30 -3.86 -12.88
N ILE A 76 7.83 -3.82 -11.63
CA ILE A 76 8.57 -3.22 -10.51
C ILE A 76 9.80 -4.07 -10.16
N ALA A 77 9.71 -5.40 -10.23
CA ALA A 77 10.83 -6.29 -9.97
C ALA A 77 11.90 -6.17 -11.06
N GLU A 78 11.49 -6.06 -12.33
CA GLU A 78 12.39 -5.84 -13.46
C GLU A 78 13.07 -4.47 -13.38
N GLU A 79 12.33 -3.42 -13.04
CA GLU A 79 12.91 -2.08 -12.82
C GLU A 79 13.89 -2.07 -11.64
N LYS A 80 13.56 -2.73 -10.52
CA LYS A 80 14.48 -2.89 -9.38
C LYS A 80 15.71 -3.75 -9.70
N ALA A 81 15.59 -4.71 -10.63
CA ALA A 81 16.72 -5.51 -11.11
C ALA A 81 17.62 -4.70 -12.04
N GLN A 82 17.03 -3.78 -12.82
CA GLN A 82 17.74 -2.87 -13.71
C GLN A 82 18.27 -1.61 -13.01
N MET A 83 17.92 -1.37 -11.74
CA MET A 83 18.48 -0.26 -10.97
C MET A 83 20.02 -0.37 -10.93
N PRO A 84 20.75 0.65 -11.42
CA PRO A 84 22.21 0.65 -11.42
C PRO A 84 22.73 0.44 -10.00
N TRP A 85 23.69 -0.46 -9.86
CA TRP A 85 24.37 -0.78 -8.59
C TRP A 85 24.87 0.47 -7.84
N TRP A 86 25.12 1.58 -8.55
CA TRP A 86 25.47 2.88 -7.97
C TRP A 86 24.38 3.49 -7.08
N HIS A 87 23.08 3.30 -7.37
CA HIS A 87 22.00 3.78 -6.48
C HIS A 87 21.96 3.00 -5.15
N LYS A 88 22.28 1.69 -5.19
CA LYS A 88 22.42 0.87 -3.98
C LYS A 88 23.64 1.30 -3.16
N ALA A 89 24.73 1.69 -3.82
CA ALA A 89 25.91 2.23 -3.17
C ALA A 89 25.64 3.60 -2.53
N TRP A 90 24.92 4.50 -3.21
CA TRP A 90 24.57 5.82 -2.68
C TRP A 90 23.64 5.76 -1.46
N ALA A 91 22.69 4.82 -1.45
CA ALA A 91 21.83 4.56 -0.28
C ALA A 91 22.62 4.04 0.94
N LEU A 92 23.68 3.25 0.73
CA LEU A 92 24.56 2.81 1.82
C LEU A 92 25.48 3.93 2.32
N VAL A 93 25.93 4.82 1.43
CA VAL A 93 26.75 5.98 1.81
C VAL A 93 25.93 7.02 2.58
N SER A 94 24.68 7.30 2.19
CA SER A 94 23.83 8.26 2.89
C SER A 94 23.43 7.79 4.28
N VAL A 95 23.11 6.51 4.46
CA VAL A 95 22.81 5.91 5.79
C VAL A 95 24.07 5.84 6.68
N GLY A 96 25.26 5.69 6.10
CA GLY A 96 26.53 5.73 6.82
C GLY A 96 26.92 7.12 7.33
N LEU A 97 26.46 8.19 6.67
CA LEU A 97 26.76 9.59 7.03
C LEU A 97 25.87 10.15 8.15
N MET A 98 24.71 9.56 8.42
CA MET A 98 23.80 10.01 9.49
C MET A 98 24.02 9.31 10.84
N ASN A 99 24.87 8.28 10.91
CA ASN A 99 25.23 7.60 12.16
C ASN A 99 26.65 7.99 12.63
N PRO A 100 26.80 8.80 13.70
CA PRO A 100 28.12 9.29 14.15
C PRO A 100 29.07 8.17 14.59
N SER A 101 28.54 6.99 14.93
CA SER A 101 29.30 5.80 15.33
C SER A 101 30.02 5.12 14.16
N ILE A 102 29.54 5.31 12.92
CA ILE A 102 30.13 4.70 11.71
C ILE A 102 31.21 5.61 11.08
N ALA A 103 31.19 6.91 11.38
CA ALA A 103 32.19 7.88 10.92
C ALA A 103 33.63 7.52 11.37
N VAL A 104 33.79 6.91 12.55
CA VAL A 104 35.10 6.48 13.07
C VAL A 104 35.64 5.26 12.30
N ALA A 105 34.78 4.33 11.90
CA ALA A 105 35.19 3.16 11.12
C ALA A 105 35.47 3.52 9.65
N ALA A 106 34.68 4.40 9.04
CA ALA A 106 34.87 4.85 7.67
C ALA A 106 36.16 5.67 7.49
N SER A 107 36.53 6.51 8.46
CA SER A 107 37.79 7.26 8.41
C SER A 107 39.02 6.35 8.49
N LEU A 108 38.97 5.27 9.28
CA LEU A 108 40.03 4.24 9.30
C LEU A 108 40.19 3.54 7.95
N VAL A 109 39.10 3.22 7.25
CA VAL A 109 39.17 2.60 5.91
C VAL A 109 39.76 3.56 4.88
N ILE A 110 39.40 4.85 4.92
CA ILE A 110 39.98 5.87 4.03
C ILE A 110 41.47 6.05 4.33
N VAL A 111 41.88 6.14 5.60
CA VAL A 111 43.29 6.30 5.98
C VAL A 111 44.11 5.05 5.60
N VAL A 112 43.59 3.84 5.83
CA VAL A 112 44.25 2.60 5.42
C VAL A 112 44.30 2.46 3.90
N GLY A 113 43.24 2.86 3.19
CA GLY A 113 43.20 2.84 1.72
C GLY A 113 44.18 3.83 1.09
N VAL A 114 44.26 5.06 1.61
CA VAL A 114 45.24 6.07 1.17
C VAL A 114 46.65 5.62 1.52
N PHE A 115 46.87 5.05 2.71
CA PHE A 115 48.19 4.54 3.11
C PHE A 115 48.63 3.36 2.23
N ALA A 116 47.74 2.41 1.96
CA ALA A 116 48.01 1.29 1.05
C ALA A 116 48.28 1.77 -0.38
N ALA A 117 47.51 2.72 -0.90
CA ALA A 117 47.73 3.28 -2.24
C ALA A 117 49.08 4.00 -2.34
N VAL A 118 49.46 4.79 -1.34
CA VAL A 118 50.76 5.49 -1.29
C VAL A 118 51.93 4.49 -1.16
N TRP A 119 51.74 3.39 -0.44
CA TRP A 119 52.78 2.37 -0.27
C TRP A 119 52.92 1.49 -1.52
N MET A 120 51.82 1.14 -2.19
CA MET A 120 51.84 0.36 -3.43
C MET A 120 52.43 1.16 -4.61
N ASN A 121 52.23 2.49 -4.63
CA ASN A 121 52.82 3.37 -5.65
C ASN A 121 54.33 3.62 -5.47
N ARG A 122 54.95 3.06 -4.43
CA ARG A 122 56.41 3.08 -4.25
C ARG A 122 57.13 1.85 -4.82
N ALA A 123 56.41 0.93 -5.46
CA ALA A 123 57.06 -0.12 -6.23
C ALA A 123 57.72 0.49 -7.50
N PRO A 124 59.02 0.25 -7.75
CA PRO A 124 59.69 0.76 -8.94
C PRO A 124 59.06 0.14 -10.20
N VAL A 125 58.51 1.01 -11.04
CA VAL A 125 57.93 0.68 -12.35
C VAL A 125 59.06 0.27 -13.29
N ASN A 126 59.20 -1.03 -13.51
CA ASN A 126 59.89 -1.56 -14.69
C ASN A 126 58.90 -1.52 -15.86
N SER A 127 59.05 -0.54 -16.73
CA SER A 127 58.32 -0.45 -18.00
C SER A 127 58.78 -1.51 -18.99
N PRO A 128 57.83 -2.14 -19.72
CA PRO A 128 58.09 -2.47 -21.12
C PRO A 128 57.00 -1.93 -22.08
N VAL A 129 57.49 -1.13 -23.03
CA VAL A 129 57.20 -1.04 -24.48
C VAL A 129 55.78 -1.37 -25.01
N PRO A 130 55.18 -0.50 -25.85
CA PRO A 130 53.81 -0.62 -26.34
C PRO A 130 53.67 -1.64 -27.47
N SER A 131 52.54 -2.35 -27.51
CA SER A 131 52.09 -3.11 -28.68
C SER A 131 50.71 -2.66 -29.13
N ASN A 132 50.67 -2.22 -30.39
CA ASN A 132 49.51 -1.87 -31.19
C ASN A 132 48.49 -3.02 -31.28
N GLN A 133 47.22 -2.75 -30.99
CA GLN A 133 46.05 -3.42 -31.60
C GLN A 133 44.93 -2.37 -31.73
N ILE A 134 44.84 -1.69 -32.87
CA ILE A 134 43.90 -1.94 -33.99
C ILE A 134 42.43 -1.86 -33.56
N ALA A 135 41.82 -0.74 -33.93
CA ALA A 135 40.40 -0.46 -33.87
C ALA A 135 39.60 -1.46 -34.72
N THR A 136 38.52 -2.01 -34.15
CA THR A 136 37.44 -2.60 -34.95
C THR A 136 36.16 -1.81 -34.67
N SER A 137 35.73 -1.10 -35.69
CA SER A 137 34.52 -0.29 -35.76
C SER A 137 33.27 -1.15 -35.58
N LYS A 138 32.36 -0.67 -34.73
CA LYS A 138 31.01 -1.21 -34.56
C LYS A 138 30.09 -0.48 -35.55
N PRO A 139 29.37 -1.18 -36.45
CA PRO A 139 28.43 -0.51 -37.33
C PRO A 139 27.16 -0.10 -36.57
N ASN A 140 26.77 1.13 -36.87
CA ASN A 140 25.57 1.82 -36.43
C ASN A 140 24.35 1.25 -37.19
N ALA A 141 23.26 0.94 -36.50
CA ALA A 141 21.97 0.63 -37.12
C ALA A 141 20.87 1.48 -36.48
N THR A 142 20.65 2.62 -37.15
CA THR A 142 19.37 3.23 -37.52
C THR A 142 18.09 2.71 -36.85
N THR A 143 17.48 3.59 -36.06
CA THR A 143 16.10 4.08 -36.15
C THR A 143 15.06 3.20 -36.84
N THR A 144 14.04 2.78 -36.09
CA THR A 144 12.69 2.57 -36.65
C THR A 144 11.66 3.13 -35.67
N ALA A 145 10.95 4.16 -36.13
CA ALA A 145 9.83 4.79 -35.46
C ALA A 145 8.59 3.87 -35.49
N PRO A 146 7.66 3.99 -34.52
CA PRO A 146 6.40 3.25 -34.53
C PRO A 146 5.42 3.80 -35.59
N PRO A 147 4.58 2.96 -36.21
CA PRO A 147 3.54 3.40 -37.14
C PRO A 147 2.38 4.12 -36.40
N PRO A 148 1.67 5.04 -37.08
CA PRO A 148 0.48 5.70 -36.54
C PRO A 148 -0.69 4.70 -36.45
N VAL A 149 -1.33 4.65 -35.29
CA VAL A 149 -2.60 3.92 -35.08
C VAL A 149 -3.73 4.81 -35.57
N ASP A 150 -4.41 4.34 -36.60
CA ASP A 150 -5.57 4.94 -37.24
C ASP A 150 -6.82 4.71 -36.38
N ASN A 151 -7.38 5.79 -35.83
CA ASN A 151 -8.60 5.77 -35.04
C ASN A 151 -9.80 5.96 -35.98
N ASN A 152 -10.34 4.86 -36.51
CA ASN A 152 -11.67 4.85 -37.09
C ASN A 152 -12.62 4.03 -36.21
N ILE A 153 -13.33 4.76 -35.35
CA ILE A 153 -14.50 4.30 -34.61
C ILE A 153 -15.64 4.18 -35.61
N MET A 154 -15.95 2.95 -36.00
CA MET A 154 -17.15 2.63 -36.78
C MET A 154 -18.29 2.39 -35.78
N VAL A 155 -19.12 3.41 -35.60
CA VAL A 155 -20.42 3.35 -34.93
C VAL A 155 -21.30 2.39 -35.74
N SER A 156 -21.68 1.26 -35.14
CA SER A 156 -22.79 0.45 -35.63
C SER A 156 -24.01 0.72 -34.77
N ASP A 157 -25.00 1.33 -35.41
CA ASP A 157 -26.38 1.38 -34.97
C ASP A 157 -26.91 -0.03 -34.70
N VAL A 158 -27.46 -0.24 -33.51
CA VAL A 158 -28.29 -1.41 -33.18
C VAL A 158 -29.66 -0.88 -32.73
N PRO A 159 -30.77 -1.37 -33.30
CA PRO A 159 -32.08 -0.78 -33.13
C PRO A 159 -32.70 -1.04 -31.75
N ASP A 160 -33.41 -0.02 -31.27
CA ASP A 160 -34.29 -0.01 -30.11
C ASP A 160 -35.24 -1.21 -30.10
N THR A 161 -35.12 -2.07 -29.09
CA THR A 161 -36.15 -3.03 -28.72
C THR A 161 -36.78 -2.59 -27.42
N VAL A 162 -37.98 -2.03 -27.54
CA VAL A 162 -38.88 -1.65 -26.45
C VAL A 162 -39.28 -2.93 -25.71
N VAL A 163 -38.86 -3.10 -24.47
CA VAL A 163 -39.37 -4.13 -23.55
C VAL A 163 -40.02 -3.46 -22.36
N SER A 164 -41.31 -3.77 -22.23
CA SER A 164 -42.27 -3.28 -21.25
C SER A 164 -41.85 -3.47 -19.80
N SER A 165 -42.15 -2.45 -19.01
CA SER A 165 -42.08 -2.43 -17.56
C SER A 165 -43.10 -3.38 -16.94
N ASP A 166 -42.64 -4.44 -16.29
CA ASP A 166 -43.45 -5.23 -15.36
C ASP A 166 -42.90 -5.02 -13.95
N THR A 167 -43.73 -4.45 -13.08
CA THR A 167 -43.35 -4.04 -11.72
C THR A 167 -43.55 -5.21 -10.75
N PRO A 168 -42.52 -5.67 -10.01
CA PRO A 168 -42.74 -6.62 -8.94
C PRO A 168 -43.29 -5.91 -7.70
N ARG A 169 -44.53 -6.28 -7.36
CA ARG A 169 -45.27 -5.94 -6.15
C ARG A 169 -44.49 -6.36 -4.88
N ILE A 170 -43.90 -5.40 -4.19
CA ILE A 170 -43.25 -5.60 -2.87
C ILE A 170 -44.32 -5.95 -1.82
N GLN A 171 -44.27 -7.18 -1.30
CA GLN A 171 -45.02 -7.57 -0.10
C GLN A 171 -44.27 -7.08 1.15
N ARG A 172 -44.88 -6.16 1.90
CA ARG A 172 -44.40 -5.74 3.22
C ARG A 172 -44.61 -6.87 4.22
N ALA A 173 -43.53 -7.51 4.67
CA ALA A 173 -43.54 -8.31 5.88
C ALA A 173 -43.51 -7.38 7.10
N ALA A 174 -44.58 -7.38 7.89
CA ALA A 174 -44.64 -6.65 9.16
C ALA A 174 -43.86 -7.44 10.23
N PHE A 175 -42.67 -6.94 10.60
CA PHE A 175 -41.89 -7.50 11.69
C PHE A 175 -42.36 -6.89 13.02
N LYS A 176 -42.89 -7.75 13.90
CA LYS A 176 -43.32 -7.39 15.26
C LYS A 176 -42.10 -7.41 16.17
N ALA A 177 -41.64 -6.24 16.60
CA ALA A 177 -40.51 -6.12 17.54
C ALA A 177 -40.97 -6.40 18.97
N GLU A 178 -40.41 -7.43 19.59
CA GLU A 178 -40.57 -7.75 21.00
C GLU A 178 -39.37 -7.21 21.80
N PRO A 179 -39.57 -6.44 22.88
CA PRO A 179 -38.46 -5.79 23.59
C PRO A 179 -37.75 -6.79 24.51
N ARG A 180 -36.64 -7.38 24.03
CA ARG A 180 -35.72 -8.15 24.87
C ARG A 180 -34.80 -7.19 25.64
N ARG A 181 -35.12 -7.01 26.91
CA ARG A 181 -34.29 -6.31 27.90
C ARG A 181 -32.99 -7.10 28.11
N ALA A 182 -31.91 -6.67 27.47
CA ALA A 182 -30.58 -7.21 27.68
C ALA A 182 -29.86 -6.41 28.78
N THR A 183 -29.61 -7.08 29.90
CA THR A 183 -28.76 -6.60 30.99
C THR A 183 -27.32 -6.52 30.48
N VAL A 184 -26.80 -5.29 30.33
CA VAL A 184 -25.40 -5.04 29.95
C VAL A 184 -24.54 -5.21 31.20
N ALA A 185 -23.78 -6.31 31.26
CA ALA A 185 -22.61 -6.41 32.11
C ALA A 185 -21.39 -5.86 31.35
N PRO A 186 -20.48 -5.10 31.98
CA PRO A 186 -19.31 -4.56 31.31
C PRO A 186 -18.34 -5.71 31.00
N ALA A 187 -18.24 -6.08 29.72
CA ALA A 187 -17.17 -6.92 29.23
C ALA A 187 -15.88 -6.10 29.26
N VAL A 188 -15.02 -6.41 30.23
CA VAL A 188 -13.61 -5.98 30.25
C VAL A 188 -12.98 -6.49 28.96
N VAL A 189 -12.72 -5.56 28.02
CA VAL A 189 -11.93 -5.82 26.82
C VAL A 189 -10.51 -6.13 27.29
N ARG A 190 -10.23 -7.40 27.53
CA ARG A 190 -8.88 -7.92 27.60
C ARG A 190 -8.29 -7.79 26.21
N SER A 191 -7.39 -6.83 26.03
CA SER A 191 -6.43 -6.81 24.93
C SER A 191 -5.64 -8.12 24.96
N GLY A 192 -6.15 -9.11 24.22
CA GLY A 192 -5.49 -10.38 24.04
C GLY A 192 -4.30 -10.17 23.13
N SER A 193 -3.13 -9.92 23.71
CA SER A 193 -1.88 -10.27 23.07
C SER A 193 -1.88 -11.79 22.87
N THR A 194 -2.37 -12.24 21.72
CA THR A 194 -2.18 -13.62 21.27
C THR A 194 -0.68 -13.84 21.14
N SER A 195 -0.05 -14.30 22.23
CA SER A 195 1.26 -14.93 22.19
C SER A 195 1.11 -16.19 21.36
N PHE A 196 1.51 -16.09 20.11
CA PHE A 196 1.52 -17.18 19.16
C PHE A 196 2.53 -18.24 19.64
N ALA A 197 2.02 -19.43 19.92
CA ALA A 197 2.79 -20.65 20.10
C ALA A 197 3.74 -20.90 18.91
N ASP A 198 4.85 -21.57 19.23
CA ASP A 198 6.05 -21.87 18.43
C ASP A 198 6.04 -21.53 16.92
N PRO A 199 7.03 -20.74 16.46
CA PRO A 199 7.26 -20.50 15.03
C PRO A 199 7.47 -21.81 14.26
N LEU A 200 6.84 -21.96 13.08
CA LEU A 200 7.17 -23.08 12.18
C LEU A 200 8.57 -22.87 11.57
N ALA A 201 9.17 -23.93 11.04
CA ALA A 201 10.48 -23.88 10.40
C ALA A 201 10.49 -22.88 9.24
N GLY A 202 11.37 -21.87 9.31
CA GLY A 202 11.49 -20.80 8.32
C GLY A 202 10.63 -19.55 8.61
N GLU A 203 9.83 -19.52 9.67
CA GLU A 203 9.01 -18.35 10.04
C GLU A 203 9.70 -17.39 11.01
N SER A 204 10.75 -17.84 11.69
CA SER A 204 11.36 -17.11 12.81
C SER A 204 11.84 -15.71 12.44
N SER A 205 12.42 -15.52 11.24
CA SER A 205 12.87 -14.19 10.81
C SER A 205 11.70 -13.23 10.60
N TYR A 206 10.61 -13.69 9.97
CA TYR A 206 9.42 -12.88 9.77
C TYR A 206 8.77 -12.51 11.10
N VAL A 207 8.60 -13.49 11.99
CA VAL A 207 8.00 -13.28 13.32
C VAL A 207 8.81 -12.26 14.13
N SER A 208 10.14 -12.35 14.12
CA SER A 208 11.00 -11.40 14.83
C SER A 208 10.95 -9.99 14.22
N THR A 209 10.95 -9.87 12.90
CA THR A 209 10.83 -8.57 12.22
C THR A 209 9.49 -7.92 12.54
N ILE A 210 8.41 -8.69 12.45
CA ILE A 210 7.05 -8.23 12.77
C ILE A 210 6.95 -7.81 14.24
N SER A 211 7.50 -8.57 15.18
CA SER A 211 7.44 -8.19 16.60
C SER A 211 8.19 -6.88 16.88
N ASN A 212 9.35 -6.68 16.25
CA ASN A 212 10.13 -5.46 16.41
C ASN A 212 9.41 -4.26 15.80
N LEU A 213 8.92 -4.38 14.56
CA LEU A 213 8.17 -3.32 13.89
C LEU A 213 6.85 -3.00 14.58
N SER A 214 6.11 -4.02 15.02
CA SER A 214 4.84 -3.87 15.72
C SER A 214 5.01 -3.08 17.01
N LYS A 215 6.09 -3.31 17.77
CA LYS A 215 6.37 -2.54 18.97
C LYS A 215 6.60 -1.05 18.66
N THR A 216 7.43 -0.76 17.66
CA THR A 216 7.70 0.61 17.22
C THR A 216 6.44 1.32 16.71
N VAL A 217 5.60 0.62 15.95
CA VAL A 217 4.37 1.21 15.41
C VAL A 217 3.33 1.44 16.49
N GLU A 218 3.16 0.53 17.45
CA GLU A 218 2.17 0.69 18.52
C GLU A 218 2.46 1.93 19.39
N ASP A 219 3.74 2.18 19.70
CA ASP A 219 4.16 3.34 20.49
C ASP A 219 3.94 4.67 19.74
N LYS A 220 3.96 4.66 18.40
CA LYS A 220 4.01 5.88 17.58
C LYS A 220 2.73 6.15 16.77
N LYS A 221 1.88 5.15 16.53
CA LYS A 221 0.73 5.25 15.61
C LYS A 221 -0.22 6.40 15.97
N ASP A 222 -0.37 6.69 17.27
CA ASP A 222 -1.27 7.72 17.77
C ASP A 222 -0.79 9.15 17.47
N GLY A 223 0.53 9.36 17.33
CA GLY A 223 1.10 10.65 16.97
C GLY A 223 1.18 10.90 15.45
N VAL A 224 1.15 9.83 14.65
CA VAL A 224 1.43 9.88 13.20
C VAL A 224 0.17 9.72 12.36
N LEU A 225 -0.80 8.93 12.83
CA LEU A 225 -2.03 8.64 12.11
C LEU A 225 -3.20 9.45 12.66
N ARG A 226 -4.00 10.02 11.75
CA ARG A 226 -5.29 10.64 12.13
C ARG A 226 -6.24 9.57 12.68
N PRO A 227 -7.24 9.91 13.51
CA PRO A 227 -8.19 8.95 14.08
C PRO A 227 -8.82 8.01 13.04
N SER A 228 -9.27 8.54 11.90
CA SER A 228 -9.82 7.72 10.81
C SER A 228 -8.81 6.74 10.21
N GLN A 229 -7.55 7.17 10.04
CA GLN A 229 -6.47 6.33 9.52
C GLN A 229 -6.06 5.22 10.49
N ARG A 230 -6.17 5.47 11.82
CA ARG A 230 -5.94 4.43 12.83
C ARG A 230 -6.97 3.33 12.74
N VAL A 231 -8.25 3.68 12.61
CA VAL A 231 -9.33 2.70 12.46
C VAL A 231 -9.12 1.85 11.21
N ALA A 232 -8.77 2.48 10.08
CA ALA A 232 -8.45 1.75 8.85
C ALA A 232 -7.25 0.81 9.02
N PHE A 233 -6.15 1.30 9.61
CA PHE A 233 -4.96 0.51 9.88
C PHE A 233 -5.23 -0.68 10.81
N GLU A 234 -5.99 -0.48 11.88
CA GLU A 234 -6.35 -1.55 12.83
C GLU A 234 -7.23 -2.62 12.19
N ARG A 235 -8.17 -2.21 11.33
CA ARG A 235 -8.99 -3.13 10.52
C ARG A 235 -8.11 -3.95 9.56
N ASP A 236 -7.22 -3.30 8.82
CA ASP A 236 -6.35 -3.97 7.86
C ASP A 236 -5.36 -4.92 8.56
N MET A 237 -4.83 -4.51 9.72
CA MET A 237 -3.99 -5.36 10.57
C MET A 237 -4.73 -6.62 11.04
N ALA A 238 -5.98 -6.47 11.49
CA ALA A 238 -6.80 -7.60 11.93
C ALA A 238 -7.07 -8.59 10.79
N MET A 239 -7.29 -8.10 9.57
CA MET A 239 -7.49 -8.95 8.39
C MET A 239 -6.22 -9.76 8.05
N VAL A 240 -5.05 -9.11 8.07
CA VAL A 240 -3.78 -9.79 7.81
C VAL A 240 -3.46 -10.82 8.90
N ASP A 241 -3.73 -10.49 10.17
CA ASP A 241 -3.51 -11.41 11.28
C ASP A 241 -4.42 -12.65 11.24
N ASP A 242 -5.67 -12.49 10.85
CA ASP A 242 -6.58 -13.62 10.60
C ASP A 242 -6.08 -14.50 9.44
N SER A 243 -5.61 -13.90 8.34
CA SER A 243 -5.01 -14.63 7.22
C SER A 243 -3.80 -15.46 7.66
N ILE A 244 -2.86 -14.85 8.40
CA ILE A 244 -1.69 -15.53 8.94
C ILE A 244 -2.11 -16.69 9.86
N ALA A 245 -3.07 -16.46 10.76
CA ALA A 245 -3.55 -17.49 11.68
C ALA A 245 -4.17 -18.69 10.94
N LYS A 246 -5.00 -18.42 9.92
CA LYS A 246 -5.62 -19.45 9.06
C LYS A 246 -4.57 -20.23 8.29
N MET A 247 -3.61 -19.55 7.66
CA MET A 247 -2.56 -20.20 6.88
C MET A 247 -1.57 -20.98 7.73
N ARG A 248 -1.18 -20.49 8.91
CA ARG A 248 -0.37 -21.27 9.87
C ARG A 248 -1.08 -22.56 10.28
N LYS A 249 -2.39 -22.49 10.53
CA LYS A 249 -3.18 -23.69 10.86
C LYS A 249 -3.20 -24.69 9.70
N GLU A 250 -3.31 -24.20 8.47
CA GLU A 250 -3.31 -25.05 7.28
C GLU A 250 -1.93 -25.68 7.00
N VAL A 251 -0.86 -24.88 7.09
CA VAL A 251 0.52 -25.38 6.98
C VAL A 251 0.84 -26.39 8.08
N LYS A 252 0.37 -26.17 9.31
CA LYS A 252 0.55 -27.12 10.42
C LYS A 252 -0.18 -28.44 10.18
N ARG A 253 -1.36 -28.40 9.53
CA ARG A 253 -2.13 -29.60 9.15
C ARG A 253 -1.48 -30.34 7.98
N ASN A 254 -0.99 -29.61 6.99
CA ASN A 254 -0.35 -30.18 5.80
C ASN A 254 0.95 -29.44 5.47
N PRO A 255 2.09 -29.84 6.09
CA PRO A 255 3.37 -29.16 5.88
C PRO A 255 3.91 -29.26 4.45
N LYS A 256 3.40 -30.20 3.64
CA LYS A 256 3.81 -30.39 2.24
C LYS A 256 2.97 -29.55 1.26
N ASN A 257 1.98 -28.81 1.74
CA ASN A 257 1.19 -27.91 0.91
C ASN A 257 1.99 -26.63 0.62
N GLU A 258 2.70 -26.62 -0.51
CA GLU A 258 3.54 -25.49 -0.90
C GLU A 258 2.74 -24.21 -1.16
N THR A 259 1.51 -24.34 -1.69
CA THR A 259 0.63 -23.19 -1.92
C THR A 259 0.27 -22.50 -0.60
N ALA A 260 -0.08 -23.26 0.44
CA ALA A 260 -0.39 -22.69 1.76
C ALA A 260 0.83 -22.01 2.39
N ARG A 261 2.03 -22.59 2.23
CA ARG A 261 3.30 -21.97 2.65
C ARG A 261 3.57 -20.66 1.92
N GLN A 262 3.36 -20.63 0.60
CA GLN A 262 3.56 -19.41 -0.20
C GLN A 262 2.61 -18.29 0.24
N VAL A 263 1.32 -18.60 0.44
CA VAL A 263 0.32 -17.64 0.90
C VAL A 263 0.62 -17.14 2.32
N LEU A 264 1.17 -18.01 3.18
CA LEU A 264 1.61 -17.62 4.51
C LEU A 264 2.77 -16.62 4.46
N TYR A 265 3.78 -16.87 3.62
CA TYR A 265 4.91 -15.95 3.47
C TYR A 265 4.51 -14.61 2.84
N SER A 266 3.61 -14.60 1.85
CA SER A 266 3.07 -13.34 1.32
C SER A 266 2.26 -12.58 2.37
N SER A 267 1.49 -13.27 3.21
CA SER A 267 0.77 -12.64 4.32
C SER A 267 1.73 -12.00 5.33
N TYR A 268 2.87 -12.63 5.62
CA TYR A 268 3.91 -12.03 6.46
C TYR A 268 4.55 -10.79 5.81
N GLN A 269 4.82 -10.82 4.51
CA GLN A 269 5.35 -9.65 3.78
C GLN A 269 4.36 -8.49 3.83
N ASN A 270 3.08 -8.74 3.54
CA ASN A 270 2.03 -7.72 3.61
C ASN A 270 1.95 -7.08 5.00
N LYS A 271 2.09 -7.86 6.08
CA LYS A 271 2.12 -7.32 7.44
C LYS A 271 3.32 -6.40 7.67
N ILE A 272 4.50 -6.80 7.20
CA ILE A 272 5.73 -6.00 7.31
C ILE A 272 5.59 -4.69 6.54
N ASP A 273 5.05 -4.73 5.32
CA ASP A 273 4.86 -3.54 4.49
C ASP A 273 3.85 -2.58 5.13
N LEU A 274 2.75 -3.10 5.68
CA LEU A 274 1.77 -2.30 6.42
C LEU A 274 2.41 -1.62 7.63
N LEU A 275 3.22 -2.33 8.41
CA LEU A 275 3.96 -1.74 9.55
C LEU A 275 4.99 -0.69 9.11
N ASN A 276 5.73 -0.96 8.03
CA ASN A 276 6.70 -0.03 7.48
C ASN A 276 6.04 1.26 6.95
N SER A 277 4.83 1.17 6.40
CA SER A 277 4.11 2.36 5.90
C SER A 277 3.86 3.39 7.01
N VAL A 278 3.54 2.92 8.23
CA VAL A 278 3.33 3.81 9.39
C VAL A 278 4.66 4.36 9.88
N ALA A 279 5.73 3.54 9.90
CA ALA A 279 7.07 3.99 10.28
C ALA A 279 7.64 5.04 9.31
N GLN A 280 7.45 4.87 7.99
CA GLN A 280 7.90 5.85 7.00
C GLN A 280 7.13 7.17 7.11
N LYS A 281 5.82 7.09 7.36
CA LYS A 281 5.00 8.28 7.58
C LYS A 281 5.45 9.05 8.82
N GLU A 282 5.95 8.35 9.84
CA GLU A 282 6.55 8.99 11.00
C GLU A 282 7.81 9.77 10.63
N GLU A 283 8.74 9.15 9.91
CA GLU A 283 9.97 9.81 9.45
C GLU A 283 9.68 11.06 8.63
N LEU A 284 8.68 10.98 7.74
CA LEU A 284 8.22 12.14 6.97
C LEU A 284 7.67 13.24 7.88
N MET A 285 6.80 12.90 8.84
CA MET A 285 6.24 13.88 9.79
C MET A 285 7.31 14.49 10.71
N ALA A 286 8.33 13.71 11.08
CA ALA A 286 9.46 14.17 11.87
C ALA A 286 10.37 15.12 11.06
N SER A 287 10.53 14.89 9.75
CA SER A 287 11.35 15.73 8.87
C SER A 287 10.74 17.11 8.58
N ILE A 288 9.42 17.26 8.72
CA ILE A 288 8.69 18.49 8.45
C ILE A 288 8.67 19.43 9.68
N ARG A 289 9.07 18.91 10.85
CA ARG A 289 9.02 19.63 12.13
C ARG A 289 10.36 20.28 12.48
#